data_AF-A0A0D8XX30-F1
#
_entry.id   AF-A0A0D8XX30-F1
#
_cell.length_a   1.000
_cell.length_b   1.000
_cell.length_c   1.000
_cell.angle_alpha   90.00
_cell.angle_beta   90.00
_cell.angle_gamma   90.00
#
_symmetry.space_group_name_H-M   'P 1'
#
loop_
_entity.id
_entity.type
_entity.pdbx_description
1 polymer ?
#
loop_
_entity_poly.entity_id
_entity_poly.type
_entity_poly.pdbx_seq_one_letter_code
_entity_poly.pdbx_strand_id
1 'polypeptide(L)'
;MILRERATFREILLAPILISGLLGRVDVKATTEGSGGITALPRAVRHGIALGIAALYPEKMEPLRISGLLSYDPRRKERNKVNQPGARAKWIWYEF
;
A
#
# COMPACT_ATOMS: atom_id res chain seq x y z
N MET A 1 -9.01 11.72 -10.69
CA MET A 1 -7.55 11.56 -10.51
C MET A 1 -7.03 10.72 -11.67
N ILE A 2 -6.39 11.36 -12.66
CA ILE A 2 -5.89 10.70 -13.87
C ILE A 2 -4.57 10.01 -13.49
N LEU A 3 -4.64 8.71 -13.19
CA LEU A 3 -3.45 7.89 -12.94
C LEU A 3 -2.74 7.65 -14.28
N ARG A 4 -1.64 8.37 -14.51
CA ARG A 4 -0.72 8.15 -15.62
C ARG A 4 -0.28 6.67 -15.63
N GLU A 5 -0.48 6.03 -16.77
CA GLU A 5 -0.47 4.58 -16.99
C GLU A 5 0.81 3.89 -16.50
N ARG A 6 0.71 3.20 -15.37
CA ARG A 6 1.55 2.03 -15.05
C ARG A 6 0.60 0.87 -14.78
N ALA A 7 0.69 -0.18 -15.59
CA ALA A 7 -0.13 -1.38 -15.46
C ALA A 7 -0.16 -1.92 -14.01
N THR A 8 0.99 -1.83 -13.34
CA THR A 8 1.19 -2.28 -11.94
C THR A 8 0.29 -1.57 -10.92
N PHE A 9 -0.11 -0.31 -11.12
CA PHE A 9 -0.99 0.37 -10.17
C PHE A 9 -2.43 -0.12 -10.25
N ARG A 10 -2.90 -0.43 -11.46
CA ARG A 10 -4.24 -0.98 -11.68
C ARG A 10 -4.36 -2.37 -11.04
N GLU A 11 -3.33 -3.20 -11.20
CA GLU A 11 -3.27 -4.53 -10.57
C GLU A 11 -3.35 -4.47 -9.05
N ILE A 12 -2.59 -3.55 -8.42
CA ILE A 12 -2.60 -3.34 -6.97
C ILE A 12 -4.00 -2.94 -6.48
N LEU A 13 -4.69 -2.06 -7.20
CA LEU A 13 -6.03 -1.59 -6.84
C LEU A 13 -7.10 -2.69 -7.00
N LEU A 14 -6.99 -3.53 -8.02
CA LEU A 14 -7.96 -4.58 -8.31
C LEU A 14 -7.79 -5.84 -7.44
N ALA A 15 -6.59 -6.07 -6.89
CA ALA A 15 -6.28 -7.25 -6.07
C ALA A 15 -7.35 -7.61 -5.01
N PRO A 16 -7.83 -6.70 -4.13
CA PRO A 16 -8.83 -7.04 -3.12
C PRO A 16 -10.18 -7.46 -3.71
N ILE A 17 -10.57 -6.88 -4.85
CA ILE A 17 -11.83 -7.17 -5.53
C ILE A 17 -11.75 -8.54 -6.23
N LEU A 18 -10.60 -8.86 -6.83
CA LEU A 18 -10.35 -10.15 -7.45
C LEU A 18 -10.32 -11.28 -6.42
N ILE A 19 -9.60 -11.11 -5.31
CA ILE A 19 -9.46 -12.13 -4.26
C ILE A 19 -10.79 -12.41 -3.54
N SER A 20 -11.63 -11.38 -3.36
CA SER A 20 -12.97 -11.55 -2.78
C SER A 20 -14.01 -12.13 -3.74
N GLY A 21 -13.70 -12.19 -5.05
CA GLY A 21 -14.63 -12.65 -6.08
C GLY A 21 -15.77 -11.66 -6.36
N LEU A 22 -15.57 -10.38 -6.08
CA LEU A 22 -16.59 -9.32 -6.19
C LEU A 22 -16.39 -8.42 -7.42
N LEU A 23 -15.63 -8.91 -8.41
CA LEU A 23 -15.38 -8.16 -9.64
C LEU A 23 -16.69 -7.83 -10.35
N GLY A 24 -16.90 -6.54 -10.63
CA GLY A 24 -18.13 -6.04 -11.27
C GLY A 24 -19.35 -5.91 -10.35
N ARG A 25 -19.23 -6.26 -9.06
CA ARG A 25 -20.35 -6.16 -8.09
C ARG A 25 -20.26 -4.94 -7.18
N VAL A 26 -19.08 -4.34 -7.07
CA VAL A 26 -18.81 -3.23 -6.14
C VAL A 26 -18.24 -2.05 -6.92
N ASP A 27 -18.81 -0.87 -6.72
CA ASP A 27 -18.22 0.38 -7.17
C ASP A 27 -17.36 0.99 -6.07
N VAL A 28 -16.20 1.54 -6.44
CA VAL A 28 -15.21 2.05 -5.49
C VAL A 28 -14.87 3.48 -5.83
N LYS A 29 -15.29 4.40 -4.95
CA LYS A 29 -14.89 5.81 -4.98
C LYS A 29 -13.96 6.09 -3.80
N ALA A 30 -12.72 6.47 -4.08
CA ALA A 30 -11.72 6.77 -3.07
C ALA A 30 -11.22 8.22 -3.20
N THR A 31 -11.16 8.92 -2.07
CA THR A 31 -10.49 10.22 -1.94
C THR A 31 -9.23 10.01 -1.13
N THR A 32 -8.10 10.48 -1.64
CA THR A 32 -6.81 10.39 -0.95
C THR A 32 -6.26 11.79 -0.71
N GLU A 33 -5.84 12.04 0.52
CA GLU A 33 -5.19 13.29 0.92
C GLU A 33 -3.79 12.98 1.45
N GLY A 34 -2.85 13.91 1.25
CA GLY A 34 -1.49 13.83 1.78
C GLY A 34 -0.38 13.83 0.73
N SER A 35 0.83 14.15 1.19
CA SER A 35 2.06 14.32 0.38
C SER A 35 2.79 13.00 0.08
N GLY A 36 2.05 11.89 -0.04
CA GLY A 36 2.60 10.59 -0.39
C GLY A 36 3.13 10.55 -1.83
N GLY A 37 4.14 9.71 -2.08
CA GLY A 37 4.61 9.46 -3.44
C GLY A 37 3.59 8.73 -4.30
N ILE A 38 3.68 8.87 -5.63
CA ILE A 38 2.77 8.25 -6.61
C ILE A 38 2.66 6.73 -6.42
N THR A 39 3.73 6.08 -5.98
CA THR A 39 3.79 4.63 -5.73
C THR A 39 3.10 4.18 -4.43
N ALA A 40 2.94 5.08 -3.46
CA ALA A 40 2.33 4.76 -2.16
C ALA A 40 0.80 4.84 -2.22
N LEU A 41 0.25 5.73 -3.05
CA LEU A 41 -1.18 5.97 -3.17
C LEU A 41 -1.98 4.69 -3.51
N PRO A 42 -1.62 3.88 -4.52
CA PRO A 42 -2.36 2.66 -4.83
C PRO A 42 -2.39 1.64 -3.68
N ARG A 43 -1.30 1.56 -2.90
CA ARG A 43 -1.20 0.63 -1.76
C ARG A 43 -2.08 1.07 -0.60
N ALA A 44 -2.16 2.37 -0.34
CA ALA A 44 -3.04 2.94 0.67
C ALA A 44 -4.52 2.71 0.29
N VAL A 45 -4.89 3.02 -0.96
CA VAL A 45 -6.25 2.80 -1.47
C VAL A 45 -6.61 1.31 -1.44
N ARG A 46 -5.71 0.42 -1.88
CA ARG A 46 -5.89 -1.04 -1.80
C ARG A 46 -6.25 -1.50 -0.39
N HIS A 47 -5.54 -1.01 0.62
CA HIS A 47 -5.79 -1.36 2.01
C HIS A 47 -7.16 -0.87 2.48
N GLY A 48 -7.55 0.37 2.12
CA GLY A 48 -8.89 0.89 2.38
C GLY A 48 -10.01 0.06 1.74
N ILE A 49 -9.83 -0.37 0.49
CA ILE A 49 -10.78 -1.24 -0.20
C ILE A 49 -10.90 -2.59 0.52
N ALA A 50 -9.78 -3.19 0.91
CA ALA A 50 -9.79 -4.48 1.63
C ALA A 50 -10.53 -4.39 2.96
N LEU A 51 -10.32 -3.31 3.73
CA LEU A 51 -11.05 -3.05 4.98
C LEU A 51 -12.54 -2.86 4.73
N GLY A 52 -12.92 -2.10 3.70
CA GLY A 52 -14.32 -1.90 3.32
C GLY A 52 -15.02 -3.21 2.93
N ILE A 53 -14.36 -4.06 2.14
CA ILE A 53 -14.91 -5.37 1.76
C ILE A 53 -15.04 -6.28 2.99
N ALA A 54 -14.05 -6.31 3.89
CA ALA A 54 -14.12 -7.12 5.10
C ALA A 54 -15.24 -6.66 6.05
N ALA A 55 -15.55 -5.37 6.08
CA ALA A 55 -16.65 -4.82 6.87
C ALA A 55 -18.03 -5.13 6.25
N LEU A 56 -18.15 -5.08 4.93
CA LEU A 56 -19.40 -5.36 4.20
C LEU A 56 -19.71 -6.85 4.10
N TYR A 57 -18.67 -7.68 3.90
CA TYR A 57 -18.77 -9.12 3.66
C TYR A 57 -17.83 -9.88 4.61
N PRO A 58 -18.24 -10.14 5.85
CA PRO A 58 -17.42 -10.82 6.86
C PRO A 58 -16.92 -12.19 6.39
N GLU A 59 -17.67 -12.90 5.55
CA GLU A 59 -17.29 -14.19 4.97
C GLU A 59 -16.07 -14.10 4.03
N LYS A 60 -15.76 -12.90 3.53
CA LYS A 60 -14.58 -12.64 2.69
C LYS A 60 -13.36 -12.19 3.48
N MET A 61 -13.46 -12.11 4.81
CA MET A 61 -12.34 -11.68 5.65
C MET A 61 -11.17 -12.67 5.61
N GLU A 62 -11.45 -13.97 5.65
CA GLU A 62 -10.41 -15.01 5.66
C GLU A 62 -9.51 -14.96 4.41
N PRO A 63 -10.03 -14.98 3.16
CA PRO A 63 -9.17 -14.89 1.97
C PRO A 63 -8.40 -13.57 1.89
N LEU A 64 -8.97 -12.46 2.36
CA LEU A 64 -8.29 -11.16 2.43
C LEU A 64 -7.18 -11.14 3.48
N ARG A 65 -7.35 -11.87 4.59
CA ARG A 65 -6.34 -12.02 5.65
C ARG A 65 -5.18 -12.88 5.17
N ILE A 66 -5.46 -14.03 4.54
CA ILE A 66 -4.44 -14.97 4.04
C ILE A 66 -3.58 -14.31 2.94
N SER A 67 -4.21 -13.51 2.06
CA SER A 67 -3.50 -12.76 1.02
C SER A 67 -2.72 -11.54 1.54
N GLY A 68 -2.77 -11.25 2.84
CA GLY A 68 -2.03 -10.14 3.47
C GLY A 68 -2.57 -8.75 3.11
N LEU A 69 -3.81 -8.65 2.61
CA LEU A 69 -4.41 -7.37 2.23
C LEU A 69 -4.92 -6.55 3.42
N LEU A 70 -5.29 -7.24 4.51
CA LEU A 70 -5.72 -6.63 5.77
C LEU A 70 -4.56 -6.19 6.66
N SER A 71 -3.32 -6.58 6.34
CA SER A 71 -2.14 -6.18 7.11
C SER A 71 -1.70 -4.76 6.74
N TYR A 72 -1.60 -3.89 7.75
CA TYR A 72 -1.04 -2.55 7.58
C TYR A 72 0.46 -2.63 7.30
N ASP A 73 0.97 -1.84 6.34
CA ASP A 73 2.42 -1.75 6.07
C ASP A 73 3.08 -0.77 7.06
N PRO A 74 3.91 -1.23 8.01
CA PRO A 74 4.52 -0.38 9.02
C PRO A 74 5.72 0.43 8.51
N ARG A 75 6.15 0.22 7.25
CA ARG A 75 7.36 0.86 6.72
C ARG A 75 7.22 2.37 6.68
N ARG A 76 8.18 3.05 7.29
CA ARG A 76 8.32 4.52 7.26
C ARG A 76 9.76 4.90 6.95
N LYS A 77 9.95 6.07 6.36
CA LYS A 77 11.30 6.60 6.13
C LYS A 77 11.99 6.80 7.48
N GLU A 78 13.12 6.14 7.66
CA GLU A 78 13.95 6.33 8.86
C GLU A 78 14.48 7.77 8.92
N ARG A 79 14.63 8.29 10.14
CA ARG A 79 15.22 9.61 10.36
C ARG A 79 16.69 9.60 9.98
N ASN A 80 17.18 10.70 9.38
CA ASN A 80 18.61 10.92 9.23
C ASN A 80 19.26 11.13 10.61
N LYS A 81 20.30 10.36 10.91
CA LYS A 81 21.03 10.43 12.18
C LYS A 81 22.18 11.43 12.04
N VAL A 82 22.53 12.09 13.14
CA VAL A 82 23.72 12.94 13.21
C VAL A 82 24.97 12.08 13.02
N ASN A 83 26.02 12.65 12.40
CA ASN A 83 27.27 11.97 12.07
C ASN A 83 27.13 10.79 11.08
N GLN A 84 26.06 10.75 10.28
CA GLN A 84 25.88 9.78 9.21
C GLN A 84 25.34 10.47 7.94
N PRO A 85 25.84 10.13 6.74
CA PRO A 85 25.36 10.71 5.47
C PRO A 85 23.91 10.34 5.12
N GLY A 86 23.35 9.33 5.78
CA GLY A 86 21.95 8.94 5.63
C GLY A 86 21.43 8.23 6.88
N ALA A 87 20.25 7.60 6.79
CA ALA A 87 19.66 6.89 7.93
C ALA A 87 20.55 5.74 8.46
N ARG A 88 21.25 5.05 7.56
CA ARG A 88 22.19 3.95 7.89
C ARG A 88 23.51 3.99 7.13
N ALA A 89 23.61 4.86 6.11
CA ALA A 89 24.85 5.02 5.36
C ALA A 89 25.93 5.53 6.33
N LYS A 90 27.12 4.92 6.27
CA LYS A 90 28.29 5.34 7.04
C LYS A 90 29.34 5.89 6.10
N TRP A 91 30.16 6.80 6.61
CA TRP A 91 31.39 7.19 5.93
C TRP A 91 32.33 5.98 5.85
N ILE A 92 33.16 5.96 4.81
CA ILE A 92 34.22 4.97 4.68
C ILE A 92 35.23 5.24 5.80
N TRP A 93 35.62 4.19 6.52
CA TRP A 93 36.68 4.28 7.53
C TRP A 93 38.01 4.05 6.84
N TYR A 94 38.95 4.97 7.03
CA TYR A 94 40.34 4.79 6.63
C TYR A 94 41.13 4.40 7.87
N GLU A 95 41.77 3.24 7.83
CA GLU A 95 42.82 2.86 8.78
C GLU A 95 44.14 3.40 8.24
N PHE A 96 44.87 4.15 9.08
CA PHE A 96 46.20 4.68 8.80
C PHE A 96 47.25 3.85 9.54
#